data_AF-A0A453F7S9-F1
#
_entry.id   AF-A0A453F7S9-F1
#
_cell.length_a   1.000
_cell.length_b   1.000
_cell.length_c   1.000
_cell.angle_alpha   90.00
_cell.angle_beta   90.00
_cell.angle_gamma   90.00
#
_symmetry.space_group_name_H-M   'P 1'
#
loop_
_entity.id
_entity.type
_entity.pdbx_description
1 polymer ?
#
loop_
_entity_poly.entity_id
_entity_poly.type
_entity_poly.pdbx_seq_one_letter_code
_entity_poly.pdbx_strand_id
1 'polypeptide(L)'
;GVACYVIGNMTNLVVHGATTTFRMVARYGKANRLPAWMREQMVESVQLRFQMAELLLPDEVLSELPKAARSAVAQHLYKATVEDCYLFRGASDNLVVQLVSEMKAEFFPPKMDIVLENENPTDCYIIASGQVDVLRTAKDDGLEKFVMRIGPHGMAGEIGVMLNIPQPFTIRSRTLTQVIRISRSHLQNTVRPATADGDTIFSNFVQYLESLKVRHGEELTFARDVGHDTLPFQNGDPIRVVIHGQIPHGSGMAGNRAAGKL
;
A
#
# COMPACT_ATOMS: atom_id res chain seq x y z
N GLY A 1 -31.29 12.61 40.06
CA GLY A 1 -31.06 11.15 40.08
C GLY A 1 -30.80 10.62 38.69
N VAL A 2 -31.86 10.40 37.90
CA VAL A 2 -31.77 9.74 36.57
C VAL A 2 -31.02 10.57 35.53
N ALA A 3 -31.23 11.90 35.46
CA ALA A 3 -30.53 12.76 34.51
C ALA A 3 -29.01 12.79 34.74
N CYS A 4 -28.54 12.91 36.00
CA CYS A 4 -27.11 12.83 36.32
C CYS A 4 -26.52 11.44 36.06
N TYR A 5 -27.30 10.37 36.18
CA TYR A 5 -26.86 9.01 35.87
C TYR A 5 -26.72 8.79 34.37
N VAL A 6 -27.68 9.28 33.56
CA VAL A 6 -27.59 9.19 32.09
C VAL A 6 -26.46 10.07 31.55
N ILE A 7 -26.33 11.31 32.04
CA ILE A 7 -25.23 12.21 31.67
C ILE A 7 -23.88 11.65 32.13
N GLY A 8 -23.81 11.07 33.34
CA GLY A 8 -22.60 10.45 33.88
C GLY A 8 -22.18 9.19 33.12
N ASN A 9 -23.13 8.35 32.70
CA ASN A 9 -22.84 7.18 31.88
C ASN A 9 -22.50 7.55 30.44
N MET A 10 -23.17 8.56 29.85
CA MET A 10 -22.85 9.07 28.52
C MET A 10 -21.47 9.73 28.49
N THR A 11 -21.12 10.52 29.51
CA THR A 11 -19.77 11.09 29.63
C THR A 11 -18.72 10.00 29.90
N ASN A 12 -18.99 8.99 30.72
CA ASN A 12 -18.05 7.87 30.89
C ASN A 12 -17.84 7.07 29.59
N LEU A 13 -18.90 6.78 28.81
CA LEU A 13 -18.79 6.05 27.54
C LEU A 13 -17.99 6.85 26.49
N VAL A 14 -18.28 8.14 26.36
CA VAL A 14 -17.64 9.04 25.39
C VAL A 14 -16.18 9.34 25.79
N VAL A 15 -15.88 9.44 27.10
CA VAL A 15 -14.54 9.77 27.61
C VAL A 15 -13.65 8.53 27.75
N HIS A 16 -14.16 7.32 28.01
CA HIS A 16 -13.28 6.17 28.29
C HIS A 16 -12.61 5.55 27.07
N GLY A 17 -13.23 5.55 25.88
CA GLY A 17 -12.65 4.89 24.71
C GLY A 17 -11.41 5.60 24.15
N ALA A 18 -11.58 6.83 23.69
CA ALA A 18 -10.52 7.59 23.02
C ALA A 18 -9.44 8.07 24.01
N THR A 19 -9.86 8.65 25.14
CA THR A 19 -8.94 9.25 26.12
C THR A 19 -8.04 8.22 26.79
N THR A 20 -8.49 6.97 26.94
CA THR A 20 -7.65 5.89 27.50
C THR A 20 -6.57 5.46 26.51
N THR A 21 -6.92 5.27 25.24
CA THR A 21 -5.98 4.86 24.19
C THR A 21 -4.88 5.91 24.00
N PHE A 22 -5.22 7.21 23.97
CA PHE A 22 -4.22 8.28 23.92
C PHE A 22 -3.26 8.26 25.11
N ARG A 23 -3.78 8.08 26.32
CA ARG A 23 -2.97 8.01 27.54
C ARG A 23 -2.05 6.79 27.53
N MET A 24 -2.50 5.65 27.00
CA MET A 24 -1.67 4.45 26.86
C MET A 24 -0.51 4.66 25.89
N VAL A 25 -0.78 5.22 24.70
CA VAL A 25 0.25 5.51 23.69
C VAL A 25 1.28 6.49 24.22
N ALA A 26 0.85 7.58 24.86
CA ALA A 26 1.73 8.56 25.47
C ALA A 26 2.59 7.94 26.60
N ARG A 27 1.99 7.08 27.44
CA ARG A 27 2.71 6.35 28.49
C ARG A 27 3.74 5.40 27.91
N TYR A 28 3.39 4.64 26.87
CA TYR A 28 4.30 3.73 26.19
C TYR A 28 5.51 4.46 25.63
N GLY A 29 5.28 5.58 24.93
CA GLY A 29 6.36 6.39 24.37
C GLY A 29 7.30 6.94 25.45
N LYS A 30 6.77 7.40 26.58
CA LYS A 30 7.58 7.88 27.71
C LYS A 30 8.34 6.73 28.40
N ALA A 31 7.69 5.60 28.64
CA ALA A 31 8.27 4.43 29.31
C ALA A 31 9.49 3.89 28.53
N ASN A 32 9.40 3.88 27.20
CA ASN A 32 10.47 3.42 26.31
C ASN A 32 11.45 4.53 25.91
N ARG A 33 11.37 5.73 26.51
CA ARG A 33 12.26 6.87 26.23
C ARG A 33 12.33 7.24 24.74
N LEU A 34 11.21 7.12 24.03
CA LEU A 34 11.15 7.45 22.61
C LEU A 34 11.40 8.97 22.40
N PRO A 35 12.11 9.35 21.33
CA PRO A 35 12.29 10.75 20.95
C PRO A 35 10.96 11.50 20.83
N ALA A 36 10.99 12.82 21.01
CA ALA A 36 9.78 13.65 20.99
C ALA A 36 8.99 13.50 19.69
N TRP A 37 9.67 13.59 18.55
CA TRP A 37 9.07 13.47 17.22
C TRP A 37 8.31 12.15 17.03
N MET A 38 8.86 11.03 17.52
CA MET A 38 8.23 9.71 17.41
C MET A 38 6.99 9.62 18.30
N ARG A 39 7.04 10.16 19.52
CA ARG A 39 5.89 10.20 20.42
C ARG A 39 4.77 11.07 19.85
N GLU A 40 5.11 12.19 19.24
CA GLU A 40 4.16 13.09 18.58
C GLU A 40 3.48 12.39 17.40
N GLN A 41 4.26 11.77 16.49
CA GLN A 41 3.71 11.01 15.37
C GLN A 41 2.80 9.85 15.81
N MET A 42 3.15 9.14 16.88
CA MET A 42 2.31 8.07 17.43
C MET A 42 0.96 8.60 17.92
N VAL A 43 0.94 9.72 18.64
CA VAL A 43 -0.29 10.33 19.15
C VAL A 43 -1.13 10.90 18.00
N GLU A 44 -0.51 11.61 17.06
CA GLU A 44 -1.19 12.16 15.88
C GLU A 44 -1.85 11.07 15.03
N SER A 45 -1.13 9.96 14.79
CA SER A 45 -1.66 8.83 14.01
C SER A 45 -2.89 8.20 14.67
N VAL A 46 -2.86 8.02 16.00
CA VAL A 46 -4.00 7.48 16.73
C VAL A 46 -5.14 8.49 16.78
N GLN A 47 -4.84 9.78 16.92
CA GLN A 47 -5.86 10.82 16.96
C GLN A 47 -6.60 10.91 15.64
N LEU A 48 -5.86 10.83 14.55
CA LEU A 48 -6.43 10.80 13.21
C LEU A 48 -7.35 9.59 13.03
N ARG A 49 -6.95 8.39 13.48
CA ARG A 49 -7.83 7.20 13.41
C ARG A 49 -9.16 7.41 14.13
N PHE A 50 -9.16 8.03 15.31
CA PHE A 50 -10.40 8.35 16.02
C PHE A 50 -11.24 9.41 15.30
N GLN A 51 -10.60 10.46 14.75
CA GLN A 51 -11.30 11.50 13.99
C GLN A 51 -11.92 10.94 12.70
N MET A 52 -11.26 10.00 12.04
CA MET A 52 -11.70 9.41 10.78
C MET A 52 -12.63 8.20 10.96
N ALA A 53 -12.99 7.82 12.20
CA ALA A 53 -13.83 6.65 12.48
C ALA A 53 -15.24 6.75 11.89
N GLU A 54 -15.76 7.96 11.66
CA GLU A 54 -17.03 8.17 10.95
C GLU A 54 -16.92 7.96 9.44
N LEU A 55 -15.71 8.12 8.87
CA LEU A 55 -15.43 8.01 7.44
C LEU A 55 -14.87 6.63 7.05
N LEU A 56 -14.26 5.93 7.99
CA LEU A 56 -13.75 4.57 7.82
C LEU A 56 -14.24 3.67 8.94
N LEU A 57 -15.08 2.71 8.58
CA LEU A 57 -15.42 1.63 9.49
C LEU A 57 -14.15 0.86 9.86
N PRO A 58 -13.88 0.62 11.16
CA PRO A 58 -12.77 -0.23 11.58
C PRO A 58 -12.86 -1.62 10.94
N ASP A 59 -11.71 -2.25 10.70
CA ASP A 59 -11.64 -3.57 10.08
C ASP A 59 -12.39 -4.62 10.91
N GLU A 60 -12.40 -4.47 12.23
CA GLU A 60 -13.14 -5.31 13.16
C GLU A 60 -14.65 -5.25 12.91
N VAL A 61 -15.18 -4.06 12.58
CA VAL A 61 -16.61 -3.88 12.28
C VAL A 61 -16.92 -4.38 10.87
N LEU A 62 -16.02 -4.11 9.91
CA LEU A 62 -16.17 -4.63 8.55
C LEU A 62 -16.16 -6.15 8.54
N SER A 63 -15.34 -6.82 9.37
CA SER A 63 -15.28 -8.28 9.43
C SER A 63 -16.58 -8.95 9.86
N GLU A 64 -17.46 -8.24 10.57
CA GLU A 64 -18.81 -8.73 10.93
C GLU A 64 -19.77 -8.72 9.73
N LEU A 65 -19.48 -7.94 8.68
CA LEU A 65 -20.30 -7.89 7.48
C LEU A 65 -20.01 -9.11 6.57
N PRO A 66 -21.05 -9.74 6.00
CA PRO A 66 -20.88 -10.78 4.98
C PRO A 66 -20.00 -10.30 3.81
N LYS A 67 -19.22 -11.21 3.22
CA LYS A 67 -18.28 -10.89 2.12
C LYS A 67 -18.95 -10.08 0.99
N ALA A 68 -20.18 -10.43 0.62
CA ALA A 68 -20.92 -9.74 -0.44
C ALA A 68 -21.21 -8.26 -0.08
N ALA A 69 -21.62 -7.99 1.16
CA ALA A 69 -21.89 -6.63 1.63
C ALA A 69 -20.60 -5.80 1.69
N ARG A 70 -19.51 -6.36 2.22
CA ARG A 70 -18.19 -5.70 2.21
C ARG A 70 -17.74 -5.35 0.80
N SER A 71 -17.85 -6.30 -0.14
CA SER A 71 -17.47 -6.07 -1.53
C SER A 71 -18.33 -4.99 -2.18
N ALA A 72 -19.65 -4.99 -1.96
CA ALA A 72 -20.54 -3.97 -2.50
C ALA A 72 -20.20 -2.56 -1.95
N VAL A 73 -19.91 -2.44 -0.65
CA VAL A 73 -19.47 -1.18 -0.05
C VAL A 73 -18.15 -0.73 -0.65
N ALA A 74 -17.15 -1.61 -0.75
CA ALA A 74 -15.85 -1.27 -1.33
C ALA A 74 -16.00 -0.81 -2.80
N GLN A 75 -16.82 -1.51 -3.60
CA GLN A 75 -17.11 -1.13 -4.97
C GLN A 75 -17.73 0.26 -5.05
N HIS A 76 -18.72 0.55 -4.19
CA HIS A 76 -19.34 1.87 -4.18
C HIS A 76 -18.37 3.00 -3.82
N LEU A 77 -17.44 2.74 -2.89
CA LEU A 77 -16.52 3.75 -2.39
C LEU A 77 -15.29 3.97 -3.29
N TYR A 78 -14.72 2.90 -3.86
CA TYR A 78 -13.37 2.94 -4.43
C TYR A 78 -13.32 2.71 -5.94
N LYS A 79 -14.38 2.19 -6.55
CA LYS A 79 -14.37 1.82 -7.98
C LYS A 79 -13.95 2.99 -8.87
N ALA A 80 -14.58 4.16 -8.71
CA ALA A 80 -14.27 5.35 -9.50
C ALA A 80 -12.79 5.77 -9.34
N THR A 81 -12.27 5.76 -8.11
CA THR A 81 -10.87 6.10 -7.84
C THR A 81 -9.89 5.13 -8.49
N VAL A 82 -10.24 3.85 -8.58
CA VAL A 82 -9.43 2.84 -9.28
C VAL A 82 -9.50 3.02 -10.79
N GLU A 83 -10.65 3.35 -11.35
CA GLU A 83 -10.82 3.59 -12.79
C GLU A 83 -10.05 4.82 -13.29
N ASP A 84 -9.98 5.87 -12.46
CA ASP A 84 -9.23 7.11 -12.77
C ASP A 84 -7.70 6.96 -12.62
N CYS A 85 -7.26 5.90 -11.94
CA CYS A 85 -5.85 5.62 -11.71
C CYS A 85 -5.15 5.15 -12.99
N TYR A 86 -3.97 5.71 -13.27
CA TYR A 86 -3.25 5.47 -14.54
C TYR A 86 -3.01 3.98 -14.82
N LEU A 87 -2.71 3.19 -13.79
CA LEU A 87 -2.35 1.78 -13.95
C LEU A 87 -3.50 0.93 -14.48
N PHE A 88 -4.74 1.24 -14.07
CA PHE A 88 -5.93 0.45 -14.37
C PHE A 88 -6.78 1.06 -15.51
N ARG A 89 -6.29 2.13 -16.15
CA ARG A 89 -7.01 2.76 -17.26
C ARG A 89 -7.21 1.76 -18.41
N GLY A 90 -8.47 1.56 -18.80
CA GLY A 90 -8.83 0.63 -19.87
C GLY A 90 -8.89 -0.84 -19.47
N ALA A 91 -8.72 -1.16 -18.18
CA ALA A 91 -8.99 -2.48 -17.65
C ALA A 91 -10.49 -2.81 -17.67
N SER A 92 -10.83 -4.11 -17.70
CA SER A 92 -12.21 -4.56 -17.66
C SER A 92 -12.89 -4.27 -16.32
N ASP A 93 -14.20 -4.03 -16.37
CA ASP A 93 -15.02 -3.81 -15.17
C ASP A 93 -14.92 -4.97 -14.18
N ASN A 94 -14.86 -6.21 -14.68
CA ASN A 94 -14.71 -7.41 -13.85
C ASN A 94 -13.38 -7.40 -13.08
N LEU A 95 -12.28 -7.00 -13.71
CA LEU A 95 -10.99 -6.87 -13.05
C LEU A 95 -11.05 -5.80 -11.94
N VAL A 96 -11.61 -4.63 -12.24
CA VAL A 96 -11.74 -3.54 -11.27
C VAL A 96 -12.59 -3.98 -10.07
N VAL A 97 -13.72 -4.65 -10.31
CA VAL A 97 -14.58 -5.19 -9.25
C VAL A 97 -13.84 -6.20 -8.37
N GLN A 98 -13.05 -7.10 -8.97
CA GLN A 98 -12.23 -8.07 -8.24
C GLN A 98 -11.16 -7.37 -7.40
N LEU A 99 -10.45 -6.40 -7.97
CA LEU A 99 -9.43 -5.62 -7.27
C LEU A 99 -10.03 -4.90 -6.07
N VAL A 100 -11.12 -4.15 -6.26
CA VAL A 100 -11.74 -3.33 -5.22
C VAL A 100 -12.26 -4.16 -4.04
N SER A 101 -12.61 -5.43 -4.26
CA SER A 101 -13.21 -6.29 -3.24
C SER A 101 -12.36 -6.54 -1.98
N GLU A 102 -11.03 -6.39 -2.07
CA GLU A 102 -10.10 -6.56 -0.94
C GLU A 102 -9.31 -5.29 -0.61
N MET A 103 -9.64 -4.16 -1.26
CA MET A 103 -8.99 -2.88 -0.98
C MET A 103 -9.43 -2.30 0.36
N LYS A 104 -8.52 -1.58 1.02
CA LYS A 104 -8.80 -0.88 2.28
C LYS A 104 -8.34 0.57 2.19
N ALA A 105 -9.17 1.49 2.65
CA ALA A 105 -8.76 2.88 2.76
C ALA A 105 -8.03 3.12 4.08
N GLU A 106 -7.01 3.96 4.04
CA GLU A 106 -6.20 4.36 5.18
C GLU A 106 -5.93 5.86 5.13
N PHE A 107 -5.81 6.49 6.29
CA PHE A 107 -5.45 7.91 6.41
C PHE A 107 -4.08 8.07 7.04
N PHE A 108 -3.29 8.95 6.45
CA PHE A 108 -1.96 9.32 6.92
C PHE A 108 -1.95 10.80 7.30
N PRO A 109 -1.50 11.17 8.52
CA PRO A 109 -1.30 12.58 8.87
C PRO A 109 -0.15 13.17 8.04
N PRO A 110 -0.01 14.50 7.93
CA PRO A 110 1.13 15.13 7.28
C PRO A 110 2.47 14.66 7.85
N LYS A 111 3.51 14.60 7.00
CA LYS A 111 4.91 14.24 7.35
C LYS A 111 5.08 12.80 7.85
N MET A 112 4.18 11.91 7.48
CA MET A 112 4.24 10.48 7.77
C MET A 112 4.80 9.73 6.57
N ASP A 113 5.77 8.87 6.79
CA ASP A 113 6.27 7.97 5.75
C ASP A 113 5.27 6.84 5.52
N ILE A 114 4.76 6.73 4.29
CA ILE A 114 3.82 5.71 3.83
C ILE A 114 4.60 4.50 3.31
N VAL A 115 5.71 4.76 2.62
CA VAL A 115 6.63 3.78 2.04
C VAL A 115 8.05 4.25 2.33
N LEU A 116 8.95 3.33 2.69
CA LEU A 116 10.36 3.62 2.94
C LEU A 116 11.25 3.08 1.82
N GLU A 117 12.24 3.86 1.41
CA GLU A 117 13.28 3.39 0.47
C GLU A 117 13.99 2.14 1.02
N ASN A 118 14.28 1.19 0.13
CA ASN A 118 14.90 -0.12 0.40
C ASN A 118 14.07 -1.10 1.24
N GLU A 119 12.81 -0.79 1.58
CA GLU A 119 11.94 -1.77 2.22
C GLU A 119 11.39 -2.79 1.20
N ASN A 120 11.04 -3.98 1.68
CA ASN A 120 10.42 -4.99 0.82
C ASN A 120 9.00 -4.56 0.43
N PRO A 121 8.63 -4.62 -0.85
CA PRO A 121 7.31 -4.19 -1.30
C PRO A 121 6.22 -5.15 -0.81
N THR A 122 5.35 -4.67 0.09
CA THR A 122 4.21 -5.42 0.62
C THR A 122 2.88 -5.02 -0.03
N ASP A 123 2.71 -3.73 -0.29
CA ASP A 123 1.46 -3.12 -0.73
C ASP A 123 1.76 -1.95 -1.69
N CYS A 124 0.77 -1.60 -2.51
CA CYS A 124 0.76 -0.35 -3.24
C CYS A 124 -0.50 0.46 -2.89
N TYR A 125 -0.45 1.75 -3.17
CA TYR A 125 -1.41 2.72 -2.67
C TYR A 125 -1.89 3.62 -3.81
N ILE A 126 -3.21 3.74 -3.96
CA ILE A 126 -3.80 4.79 -4.81
C ILE A 126 -4.08 6.00 -3.91
N ILE A 127 -3.64 7.18 -4.32
CA ILE A 127 -3.92 8.42 -3.59
C ILE A 127 -5.35 8.87 -3.92
N ALA A 128 -6.26 8.75 -2.97
CA ALA A 128 -7.66 9.18 -3.14
C ALA A 128 -7.81 10.68 -2.86
N SER A 129 -7.13 11.20 -1.83
CA SER A 129 -7.11 12.62 -1.52
C SER A 129 -5.79 13.02 -0.84
N GLY A 130 -5.45 14.32 -0.88
CA GLY A 130 -4.20 14.84 -0.34
C GLY A 130 -3.03 14.78 -1.33
N GLN A 131 -1.83 14.96 -0.81
CA GLN A 131 -0.58 14.99 -1.58
C GLN A 131 0.53 14.26 -0.85
N VAL A 132 1.41 13.61 -1.62
CA VAL A 132 2.61 12.94 -1.12
C VAL A 132 3.84 13.41 -1.90
N ASP A 133 4.96 13.52 -1.20
CA ASP A 133 6.26 13.85 -1.76
C ASP A 133 7.07 12.54 -1.91
N VAL A 134 7.66 12.35 -3.09
CA VAL A 134 8.56 11.24 -3.42
C VAL A 134 9.99 11.69 -3.15
N LEU A 135 10.68 10.96 -2.30
CA LEU A 135 12.02 11.30 -1.82
C LEU A 135 12.99 10.17 -2.16
N ARG A 136 14.24 10.53 -2.45
CA ARG A 136 15.34 9.58 -2.65
C ARG A 136 16.51 9.96 -1.77
N THR A 137 17.10 8.98 -1.09
CA THR A 137 18.32 9.17 -0.32
C THR A 137 19.50 9.27 -1.28
N ALA A 138 20.22 10.39 -1.25
CA ALA A 138 21.41 10.55 -2.08
C ALA A 138 22.56 9.67 -1.57
N LYS A 139 23.23 8.97 -2.48
CA LYS A 139 24.35 8.05 -2.15
C LYS A 139 25.57 8.77 -1.57
N ASP A 140 25.73 10.07 -1.87
CA ASP A 140 26.93 10.83 -1.51
C ASP A 140 26.91 11.34 -0.07
N ASP A 141 25.79 11.92 0.37
CA ASP A 141 25.64 12.59 1.67
C ASP A 141 24.61 11.93 2.60
N GLY A 142 23.83 10.96 2.10
CA GLY A 142 22.77 10.29 2.85
C GLY A 142 21.55 11.17 3.10
N LEU A 143 21.43 12.33 2.45
CA LEU A 143 20.29 13.24 2.61
C LEU A 143 19.15 12.88 1.68
N GLU A 144 17.91 13.04 2.16
CA GLU A 144 16.72 12.89 1.34
C GLU A 144 16.58 14.06 0.36
N LYS A 145 16.48 13.75 -0.94
CA LYS A 145 16.22 14.71 -2.02
C LYS A 145 14.81 14.51 -2.55
N PHE A 146 14.12 15.63 -2.79
CA PHE A 146 12.80 15.64 -3.40
C PHE A 146 12.89 15.29 -4.89
N VAL A 147 12.12 14.30 -5.34
CA VAL A 147 12.06 13.87 -6.74
C VAL A 147 10.82 14.45 -7.43
N MET A 148 9.64 14.18 -6.86
CA MET A 148 8.37 14.63 -7.42
C MET A 148 7.25 14.63 -6.37
N ARG A 149 6.11 15.21 -6.75
CA ARG A 149 4.88 15.20 -5.96
C ARG A 149 3.80 14.39 -6.66
N ILE A 150 3.08 13.60 -5.89
CA ILE A 150 1.93 12.81 -6.36
C ILE A 150 0.67 13.33 -5.66
N GLY A 151 -0.37 13.57 -6.45
CA GLY A 151 -1.68 14.02 -5.97
C GLY A 151 -2.75 12.95 -6.16
N PRO A 152 -4.04 13.32 -6.06
CA PRO A 152 -5.16 12.40 -6.26
C PRO A 152 -5.09 11.69 -7.61
N HIS A 153 -5.55 10.43 -7.64
CA HIS A 153 -5.50 9.49 -8.78
C HIS A 153 -4.08 9.02 -9.16
N GLY A 154 -3.05 9.47 -8.44
CA GLY A 154 -1.69 8.91 -8.54
C GLY A 154 -1.53 7.64 -7.71
N MET A 155 -0.40 6.94 -7.92
CA MET A 155 -0.03 5.76 -7.14
C MET A 155 1.29 5.94 -6.41
N ALA A 156 1.47 5.17 -5.34
CA ALA A 156 2.71 5.05 -4.60
C ALA A 156 3.01 3.58 -4.25
N GLY A 157 4.29 3.22 -4.22
CA GLY A 157 4.78 1.88 -3.87
C GLY A 157 4.56 0.82 -4.96
N GLU A 158 3.89 1.15 -6.06
CA GLU A 158 3.58 0.24 -7.16
C GLU A 158 4.84 -0.20 -7.92
N ILE A 159 5.86 0.66 -8.00
CA ILE A 159 7.11 0.34 -8.72
C ILE A 159 7.79 -0.87 -8.08
N GLY A 160 7.95 -0.87 -6.75
CA GLY A 160 8.54 -2.01 -6.02
C GLY A 160 7.72 -3.28 -6.18
N VAL A 161 6.38 -3.16 -6.12
CA VAL A 161 5.46 -4.30 -6.26
C VAL A 161 5.51 -4.91 -7.67
N MET A 162 5.43 -4.08 -8.71
CA MET A 162 5.36 -4.51 -10.11
C MET A 162 6.69 -5.08 -10.62
N LEU A 163 7.82 -4.47 -10.22
CA LEU A 163 9.16 -4.92 -10.61
C LEU A 163 9.73 -5.99 -9.68
N ASN A 164 9.06 -6.26 -8.55
CA ASN A 164 9.55 -7.16 -7.49
C ASN A 164 10.96 -6.77 -7.00
N ILE A 165 11.14 -5.49 -6.71
CA ILE A 165 12.39 -4.92 -6.19
C ILE A 165 12.13 -4.22 -4.84
N PRO A 166 13.14 -4.02 -3.99
CA PRO A 166 13.02 -3.11 -2.84
C PRO A 166 12.50 -1.74 -3.29
N GLN A 167 11.74 -1.07 -2.43
CA GLN A 167 11.11 0.20 -2.78
C GLN A 167 12.18 1.24 -3.17
N PRO A 168 12.10 1.82 -4.38
CA PRO A 168 13.16 2.69 -4.89
C PRO A 168 13.14 4.10 -4.28
N PHE A 169 12.06 4.46 -3.57
CA PHE A 169 11.83 5.80 -3.03
C PHE A 169 11.13 5.71 -1.68
N THR A 170 11.40 6.71 -0.84
CA THR A 170 10.55 7.02 0.31
C THR A 170 9.37 7.85 -0.15
N ILE A 171 8.17 7.53 0.31
CA ILE A 171 6.93 8.27 0.00
C ILE A 171 6.42 8.88 1.30
N ARG A 172 6.46 10.20 1.39
CA ARG A 172 6.06 10.94 2.59
C ARG A 172 4.79 11.73 2.34
N SER A 173 3.81 11.62 3.23
CA SER A 173 2.61 12.46 3.18
C SER A 173 2.98 13.93 3.38
N ARG A 174 2.39 14.80 2.57
CA ARG A 174 2.56 16.25 2.68
C ARG A 174 1.40 16.90 3.41
N THR A 175 0.19 16.43 3.11
CA THR A 175 -1.06 16.83 3.74
C THR A 175 -1.67 15.63 4.47
N LEU A 176 -2.82 15.82 5.10
CA LEU A 176 -3.69 14.68 5.39
C LEU A 176 -3.97 13.98 4.06
N THR A 177 -3.63 12.70 3.99
CA THR A 177 -3.71 11.91 2.75
C THR A 177 -4.54 10.67 3.00
N GLN A 178 -5.58 10.49 2.17
CA GLN A 178 -6.31 9.24 2.09
C GLN A 178 -5.72 8.39 0.98
N VAL A 179 -5.39 7.15 1.30
CA VAL A 179 -4.92 6.18 0.33
C VAL A 179 -5.83 4.96 0.30
N ILE A 180 -5.91 4.31 -0.85
CA ILE A 180 -6.56 3.01 -1.01
C ILE A 180 -5.44 1.98 -1.19
N ARG A 181 -5.25 1.15 -0.16
CA ARG A 181 -4.23 0.12 -0.12
C ARG A 181 -4.68 -1.12 -0.90
N ILE A 182 -3.77 -1.62 -1.72
CA ILE A 182 -3.88 -2.88 -2.46
C ILE A 182 -2.69 -3.74 -2.05
N SER A 183 -2.94 -4.94 -1.53
CA SER A 183 -1.83 -5.83 -1.21
C SER A 183 -1.16 -6.38 -2.46
N ARG A 184 0.15 -6.59 -2.38
CA ARG A 184 0.93 -7.20 -3.46
C ARG A 184 0.33 -8.53 -3.92
N SER A 185 -0.02 -9.39 -2.97
CA SER A 185 -0.59 -10.71 -3.27
C SER A 185 -1.93 -10.60 -3.99
N HIS A 186 -2.79 -9.67 -3.55
CA HIS A 186 -4.09 -9.45 -4.20
C HIS A 186 -3.93 -8.90 -5.61
N LEU A 187 -3.06 -7.90 -5.80
CA LEU A 187 -2.77 -7.34 -7.12
C LEU A 187 -2.22 -8.42 -8.06
N GLN A 188 -1.23 -9.20 -7.63
CA GLN A 188 -0.61 -10.24 -8.45
C GLN A 188 -1.55 -11.40 -8.77
N ASN A 189 -2.44 -11.77 -7.83
CA ASN A 189 -3.41 -12.85 -8.07
C ASN A 189 -4.55 -12.41 -9.01
N THR A 190 -4.93 -11.13 -8.95
CA THR A 190 -6.01 -10.57 -9.76
C THR A 190 -5.53 -10.23 -11.16
N VAL A 191 -4.35 -9.60 -11.28
CA VAL A 191 -3.70 -9.29 -12.55
C VAL A 191 -3.01 -10.55 -13.08
N ARG A 192 -3.79 -11.37 -13.79
CA ARG A 192 -3.27 -12.62 -14.36
C ARG A 192 -2.35 -12.33 -15.56
N PRO A 193 -1.14 -12.93 -15.60
CA PRO A 193 -0.27 -12.84 -16.76
C PRO A 193 -0.97 -13.32 -18.04
N ALA A 194 -0.64 -12.70 -19.18
CA ALA A 194 -1.14 -13.08 -20.51
C ALA A 194 -2.67 -13.05 -20.67
N THR A 195 -3.33 -12.15 -19.95
CA THR A 195 -4.72 -11.75 -20.20
C THR A 195 -4.75 -10.36 -20.83
N ALA A 196 -5.82 -10.01 -21.55
CA ALA A 196 -5.97 -8.66 -22.13
C ALA A 196 -5.82 -7.56 -21.07
N ASP A 197 -6.42 -7.77 -19.89
CA ASP A 197 -6.29 -6.89 -18.73
C ASP A 197 -4.84 -6.78 -18.22
N GLY A 198 -4.13 -7.90 -18.14
CA GLY A 198 -2.72 -7.92 -17.74
C GLY A 198 -1.83 -7.17 -18.73
N ASP A 199 -2.04 -7.36 -20.04
CA ASP A 199 -1.31 -6.66 -21.09
C ASP A 199 -1.60 -5.14 -21.04
N THR A 200 -2.85 -4.73 -20.81
CA THR A 200 -3.23 -3.32 -20.62
C THR A 200 -2.55 -2.69 -19.41
N ILE A 201 -2.62 -3.35 -18.24
CA ILE A 201 -1.98 -2.85 -17.01
C ILE A 201 -0.47 -2.70 -17.19
N PHE A 202 0.15 -3.68 -17.81
CA PHE A 202 1.59 -3.65 -18.05
C PHE A 202 1.98 -2.56 -19.04
N SER A 203 1.20 -2.36 -20.11
CA SER A 203 1.41 -1.25 -21.05
C SER A 203 1.30 0.10 -20.36
N ASN A 204 0.27 0.30 -19.53
CA ASN A 204 0.10 1.54 -18.75
C ASN A 204 1.29 1.79 -17.81
N PHE A 205 1.77 0.74 -17.14
CA PHE A 205 2.93 0.82 -16.25
C PHE A 205 4.21 1.21 -16.99
N VAL A 206 4.47 0.57 -18.14
CA VAL A 206 5.62 0.87 -19.01
C VAL A 206 5.60 2.31 -19.50
N GLN A 207 4.46 2.79 -20.01
CA GLN A 207 4.29 4.18 -20.46
C GLN A 207 4.53 5.17 -19.31
N TYR A 208 4.07 4.86 -18.10
CA TYR A 208 4.32 5.69 -16.94
C TYR A 208 5.80 5.78 -16.60
N LEU A 209 6.53 4.65 -16.58
CA LEU A 209 7.97 4.63 -16.32
C LEU A 209 8.76 5.44 -17.37
N GLU A 210 8.37 5.37 -18.64
CA GLU A 210 8.96 6.20 -19.69
C GLU A 210 8.70 7.70 -19.45
N SER A 211 7.45 8.05 -19.09
CA SER A 211 7.09 9.43 -18.75
C SER A 211 7.89 9.99 -17.57
N LEU A 212 8.26 9.13 -16.61
CA LEU A 212 9.08 9.50 -15.48
C LEU A 212 10.52 9.74 -15.92
N LYS A 213 11.11 8.81 -16.69
CA LYS A 213 12.49 8.94 -17.20
C LYS A 213 12.69 10.24 -17.98
N VAL A 214 11.72 10.62 -18.82
CA VAL A 214 11.76 11.87 -19.59
C VAL A 214 11.73 13.11 -18.68
N ARG A 215 10.98 13.07 -17.57
CA ARG A 215 10.79 14.22 -16.69
C ARG A 215 11.88 14.40 -15.63
N HIS A 216 12.45 13.32 -15.10
CA HIS A 216 13.34 13.38 -13.94
C HIS A 216 14.72 12.70 -14.13
N GLY A 217 15.03 12.25 -15.35
CA GLY A 217 16.39 11.90 -15.78
C GLY A 217 17.21 11.06 -14.79
N GLU A 218 18.36 11.59 -14.36
CA GLU A 218 19.36 10.92 -13.51
C GLU A 218 18.87 10.55 -12.10
N GLU A 219 17.83 11.23 -11.58
CA GLU A 219 17.30 10.99 -10.23
C GLU A 219 16.48 9.68 -10.14
N LEU A 220 15.96 9.18 -11.27
CA LEU A 220 15.21 7.91 -11.40
C LEU A 220 16.08 6.67 -11.64
N THR A 221 17.38 6.74 -11.34
CA THR A 221 18.33 5.63 -11.50
C THR A 221 18.14 4.50 -10.47
N PHE A 222 16.91 4.01 -10.25
CA PHE A 222 16.71 2.67 -9.69
C PHE A 222 17.00 1.59 -10.74
N ALA A 223 16.84 1.91 -12.03
CA ALA A 223 17.17 1.04 -13.16
C ALA A 223 18.66 0.67 -13.30
N ARG A 224 19.58 1.40 -12.66
CA ARG A 224 21.02 1.03 -12.62
C ARG A 224 21.32 -0.04 -11.57
N ASP A 225 20.53 -0.08 -10.49
CA ASP A 225 20.69 -0.99 -9.36
C ASP A 225 19.87 -2.28 -9.57
N VAL A 226 18.86 -2.22 -10.43
CA VAL A 226 18.03 -3.34 -10.89
C VAL A 226 18.68 -3.90 -12.15
N GLY A 227 19.22 -5.12 -12.11
CA GLY A 227 19.86 -5.77 -13.26
C GLY A 227 19.00 -5.66 -14.53
N HIS A 228 19.65 -5.62 -15.69
CA HIS A 228 19.00 -5.41 -16.99
C HIS A 228 17.90 -6.45 -17.32
N ASP A 229 17.88 -7.59 -16.60
CA ASP A 229 16.90 -8.69 -16.72
C ASP A 229 15.62 -8.49 -15.90
N THR A 230 15.61 -7.54 -14.95
CA THR A 230 14.47 -7.26 -14.05
C THR A 230 13.63 -6.07 -14.48
N LEU A 231 14.14 -5.26 -15.42
CA LEU A 231 13.37 -4.19 -16.03
C LEU A 231 12.53 -4.76 -17.18
N PRO A 232 11.30 -4.29 -17.38
CA PRO A 232 10.45 -4.73 -18.47
C PRO A 232 10.92 -4.18 -19.83
N PHE A 233 12.21 -3.97 -20.05
CA PHE A 233 12.76 -3.32 -21.24
C PHE A 233 14.02 -4.06 -21.74
N GLN A 234 13.94 -4.70 -22.90
CA GLN A 234 15.11 -5.12 -23.70
C GLN A 234 14.91 -4.51 -25.09
N ASN A 235 15.89 -3.75 -25.56
CA ASN A 235 15.92 -3.15 -26.90
C ASN A 235 14.69 -2.31 -27.29
N GLY A 236 14.06 -1.62 -26.33
CA GLY A 236 12.90 -0.75 -26.61
C GLY A 236 11.56 -1.49 -26.71
N ASP A 237 11.57 -2.82 -26.55
CA ASP A 237 10.36 -3.63 -26.46
C ASP A 237 10.05 -4.01 -24.99
N PRO A 238 8.77 -4.04 -24.59
CA PRO A 238 8.38 -4.48 -23.26
C PRO A 238 8.76 -5.95 -23.05
N ILE A 239 9.74 -6.24 -22.19
CA ILE A 239 9.99 -7.61 -21.74
C ILE A 239 8.79 -8.03 -20.91
N ARG A 240 8.10 -9.09 -21.34
CA ARG A 240 7.17 -9.81 -20.47
C ARG A 240 7.95 -10.29 -19.24
N VAL A 241 7.88 -9.54 -18.15
CA VAL A 241 8.34 -10.01 -16.84
C VAL A 241 7.41 -11.14 -16.47
N VAL A 242 7.86 -12.37 -16.70
CA VAL A 242 7.11 -13.55 -16.28
C VAL A 242 7.14 -13.54 -14.75
N ILE A 243 6.03 -13.15 -14.14
CA ILE A 243 5.80 -13.22 -12.70
C ILE A 243 5.70 -14.71 -12.34
N HIS A 244 6.82 -15.42 -12.34
CA HIS A 244 6.89 -16.76 -11.79
C HIS A 244 6.89 -16.65 -10.27
N GLY A 245 5.74 -16.89 -9.67
CA GLY A 245 5.69 -17.40 -8.30
C GLY A 245 6.40 -18.75 -8.26
N GLN A 246 7.50 -18.85 -7.53
CA GLN A 246 8.00 -20.15 -7.09
C GLN A 246 6.99 -20.73 -6.10
N ILE A 247 6.19 -21.67 -6.58
CA ILE A 247 5.45 -22.61 -5.73
C ILE A 247 6.48 -23.66 -5.27
N PRO A 248 6.70 -23.89 -3.96
CA PRO A 248 7.57 -24.97 -3.54
C PRO A 248 6.88 -26.30 -3.86
N HIS A 249 7.44 -27.05 -4.82
CA HIS A 249 7.03 -28.42 -5.08
C HIS A 249 7.30 -29.28 -3.85
N GLY A 250 6.26 -29.98 -3.39
CA GLY A 250 6.29 -30.87 -2.25
C GLY A 250 7.34 -31.97 -2.38
N SER A 251 7.96 -32.29 -1.25
CA SER A 251 8.83 -33.44 -1.06
C SER A 251 8.03 -34.73 -1.29
N GLY A 252 8.23 -35.34 -2.45
CA GLY A 252 7.79 -36.70 -2.73
C GLY A 252 8.56 -37.70 -1.87
N MET A 253 7.82 -38.45 -1.06
CA MET A 253 8.27 -39.70 -0.45
C MET A 253 8.77 -40.66 -1.54
N ALA A 254 10.04 -41.05 -1.48
CA ALA A 254 10.55 -42.22 -2.18
C ALA A 254 10.66 -43.37 -1.17
N GLY A 255 9.63 -44.21 -1.13
CA GLY A 255 9.67 -45.52 -0.48
C GLY A 255 10.57 -46.44 -1.29
N ASN A 256 11.67 -46.90 -0.68
CA ASN A 256 12.55 -47.90 -1.25
C ASN A 256 12.27 -49.26 -0.58
N ARG A 257 11.72 -50.21 -1.34
CA ARG A 257 11.62 -51.63 -0.98
C ARG A 257 11.99 -52.49 -2.19
N ALA A 258 13.08 -53.23 -2.06
CA ALA A 258 13.27 -54.64 -2.44
C ALA A 258 14.79 -54.93 -2.39
N ALA A 259 15.33 -55.60 -1.38
CA ALA A 259 15.37 -57.06 -1.19
C ALA A 259 16.33 -57.80 -2.15
N GLY A 260 17.37 -58.43 -1.60
CA GLY A 260 17.86 -59.73 -2.09
C GLY A 260 19.34 -59.89 -2.45
N LYS A 261 20.10 -60.41 -1.47
CA LYS A 261 21.09 -61.51 -1.53
C LYS A 261 22.32 -61.46 -2.47
N LEU A 262 23.45 -61.71 -1.79
CA LEU A 262 24.74 -62.30 -2.18
C LEU A 262 25.67 -61.46 -3.06
#